data_AF-G7PRD3-F1
#
_entry.id   AF-G7PRD3-F1
#
_cell.length_a   1.000
_cell.length_b   1.000
_cell.length_c   1.000
_cell.angle_alpha   90.00
_cell.angle_beta   90.00
_cell.angle_gamma   90.00
#
_symmetry.space_group_name_H-M   'P 1'
#
loop_
_entity.id
_entity.type
_entity.pdbx_description
1 polymer ?
#
loop_
_entity_poly.entity_id
_entity_poly.type
_entity_poly.pdbx_seq_one_letter_code
_entity_poly.pdbx_strand_id
1 'polypeptide(L)'
;MPAHSLAMSSPALPAFLLCSTLLVIKMYVVAIITGQVRLRKKAFANPEDALRHGGPQYCRSDPDVERCLRAHRNDMETIYPFLFLGFVYSFLGPNPFVAWMHFLVFLLGRVVHTVAYLGKLRAPIRSVTYTLAQLPCASMALQILWEAARHL
;
A
#
# COMPACT_ATOMS: atom_id res chain seq x y z
N MET A 1 6.90 -26.86 25.20
CA MET A 1 7.66 -25.71 24.65
C MET A 1 6.71 -24.93 23.78
N PRO A 2 6.47 -23.63 24.01
CA PRO A 2 5.66 -22.85 23.08
C PRO A 2 6.35 -22.89 21.72
N ALA A 3 5.60 -23.19 20.66
CA ALA A 3 6.14 -23.24 19.30
C ALA A 3 6.88 -21.92 19.01
N HIS A 4 8.14 -22.00 18.61
CA HIS A 4 8.87 -20.85 18.08
C HIS A 4 8.06 -20.30 16.90
N SER A 5 7.30 -19.23 17.13
CA SER A 5 6.57 -18.57 16.08
C SER A 5 7.60 -18.00 15.12
N LEU A 6 7.50 -18.31 13.82
CA LEU A 6 8.38 -17.74 12.79
C LEU A 6 8.40 -16.20 12.83
N ALA A 7 7.36 -15.56 13.37
CA ALA A 7 7.30 -14.13 13.59
C ALA A 7 8.36 -13.62 14.59
N MET A 8 8.89 -14.48 15.46
CA MET A 8 9.94 -14.13 16.44
C MET A 8 11.36 -14.33 15.91
N SER A 9 11.53 -14.66 14.63
CA SER A 9 12.85 -14.86 14.01
C SER A 9 13.71 -13.59 14.01
N SER A 10 13.10 -12.41 14.11
CA SER A 10 13.78 -11.11 14.28
C SER A 10 12.93 -10.18 15.15
N PRO A 11 13.53 -9.34 16.04
CA PRO A 11 12.79 -8.38 16.85
C PRO A 11 11.95 -7.36 16.04
N ALA A 12 12.36 -7.05 14.80
CA ALA A 12 11.65 -6.11 13.94
C ALA A 12 10.49 -6.74 13.16
N LEU A 13 10.50 -8.07 13.00
CA LEU A 13 9.58 -8.79 12.12
C LEU A 13 8.10 -8.69 12.54
N PRO A 14 7.72 -8.76 13.83
CA PRO A 14 6.32 -8.60 14.22
C PRO A 14 5.74 -7.23 13.85
N ALA A 15 6.54 -6.17 14.03
CA ALA A 15 6.15 -4.81 13.66
C ALA A 15 5.96 -4.66 12.14
N PHE A 16 6.88 -5.24 11.37
CA PHE A 16 6.77 -5.29 9.91
C PHE A 16 5.50 -6.02 9.49
N LEU A 17 5.25 -7.24 9.99
CA LEU A 17 4.09 -8.07 9.65
C LEU A 17 2.77 -7.39 9.99
N LEU A 18 2.69 -6.68 11.12
CA LEU A 18 1.53 -5.89 11.49
C LEU A 18 1.28 -4.77 10.48
N CYS A 19 2.28 -3.94 10.21
CA CYS A 19 2.13 -2.80 9.31
C CYS A 19 1.82 -3.25 7.88
N SER A 20 2.50 -4.28 7.39
CA SER A 20 2.32 -4.82 6.04
C SER A 20 0.93 -5.42 5.85
N THR A 21 0.43 -6.19 6.83
CA THR A 21 -0.92 -6.76 6.78
C THR A 21 -1.99 -5.67 6.79
N LEU A 22 -1.84 -4.63 7.62
CA LEU A 22 -2.77 -3.50 7.63
C LEU A 22 -2.80 -2.77 6.27
N LEU A 23 -1.65 -2.65 5.60
CA LEU A 23 -1.57 -2.06 4.27
C LEU A 23 -2.25 -2.90 3.19
N VAL A 24 -2.09 -4.22 3.25
CA VAL A 24 -2.79 -5.15 2.34
C VAL A 24 -4.31 -5.07 2.55
N ILE A 25 -4.76 -5.08 3.82
CA ILE A 25 -6.18 -4.88 4.15
C ILE A 25 -6.68 -3.54 3.59
N LYS A 26 -5.90 -2.47 3.74
CA LYS A 26 -6.24 -1.15 3.18
C LYS A 26 -6.37 -1.20 1.65
N MET A 27 -5.54 -1.96 0.94
CA MET A 27 -5.69 -2.15 -0.53
C MET A 27 -7.00 -2.89 -0.87
N TYR A 28 -7.37 -3.91 -0.10
CA TYR A 28 -8.68 -4.56 -0.25
C TYR A 28 -9.85 -3.61 0.00
N VAL A 29 -9.74 -2.71 0.99
CA VAL A 29 -10.73 -1.65 1.21
C VAL A 29 -10.85 -0.74 -0.03
N VAL A 30 -9.74 -0.35 -0.67
CA VAL A 30 -9.78 0.44 -1.92
C VAL A 30 -10.44 -0.35 -3.05
N ALA A 31 -10.21 -1.67 -3.16
CA ALA A 31 -10.87 -2.53 -4.13
C ALA A 31 -12.40 -2.57 -3.92
N ILE A 32 -12.85 -2.75 -2.67
CA ILE A 32 -14.26 -2.73 -2.30
C ILE A 32 -14.89 -1.37 -2.64
N ILE A 33 -14.24 -0.27 -2.26
CA ILE A 33 -14.69 1.10 -2.59
C ILE A 33 -14.83 1.25 -4.11
N THR A 34 -13.86 0.77 -4.89
CA THR A 34 -13.91 0.83 -6.36
C THR A 34 -15.16 0.13 -6.89
N GLY A 35 -15.45 -1.08 -6.42
CA GLY A 35 -16.67 -1.82 -6.81
C GLY A 35 -17.96 -1.09 -6.45
N GLN A 36 -18.04 -0.54 -5.23
CA GLN A 36 -19.20 0.23 -4.78
C GLN A 36 -19.40 1.52 -5.61
N VAL A 37 -18.33 2.22 -5.97
CA VAL A 37 -18.40 3.40 -6.84
C VAL A 37 -18.90 3.02 -8.23
N ARG A 38 -18.44 1.90 -8.82
CA ARG A 38 -18.96 1.41 -10.12
C ARG A 38 -20.47 1.16 -10.07
N LEU A 39 -20.95 0.47 -9.04
CA LEU A 39 -22.37 0.20 -8.84
C LEU A 39 -23.18 1.50 -8.68
N ARG A 40 -22.72 2.41 -7.81
CA ARG A 40 -23.40 3.69 -7.54
C ARG A 40 -23.46 4.61 -8.76
N LYS A 41 -22.40 4.64 -9.56
CA LYS A 41 -22.28 5.52 -10.74
C LYS A 41 -22.79 4.88 -12.04
N LYS A 42 -23.10 3.58 -12.01
CA LYS A 42 -23.35 2.74 -13.18
C LYS A 42 -22.27 2.97 -14.25
N ALA A 43 -21.03 2.67 -13.88
CA ALA A 43 -19.86 2.83 -14.71
C ALA A 43 -19.00 1.56 -14.65
N PHE A 44 -19.30 0.63 -15.55
CA PHE A 44 -18.69 -0.68 -15.61
C PHE A 44 -17.63 -0.73 -16.71
N ALA A 45 -16.61 -1.56 -16.52
CA ALA A 45 -15.54 -1.72 -17.49
C ALA A 45 -15.92 -2.69 -18.62
N ASN A 46 -16.77 -3.67 -18.31
CA ASN A 46 -17.10 -4.75 -19.23
C ASN A 46 -18.57 -4.66 -19.69
N PRO A 47 -18.88 -5.01 -20.94
CA PRO A 47 -20.25 -4.98 -21.48
C PRO A 47 -21.24 -5.87 -20.71
N GLU A 48 -20.82 -7.06 -20.27
CA GLU A 48 -21.65 -8.01 -19.54
C GLU A 48 -22.11 -7.49 -18.18
N ASP A 49 -21.23 -6.78 -17.47
CA ASP A 49 -21.56 -6.10 -16.21
C ASP A 49 -22.59 -5.00 -16.46
N ALA A 50 -22.38 -4.20 -17.51
CA ALA A 50 -23.30 -3.13 -17.88
C ALA A 50 -24.69 -3.66 -18.23
N LEU A 51 -24.76 -4.75 -19.00
CA LEU A 51 -26.02 -5.44 -19.33
C LEU A 51 -26.72 -5.96 -18.07
N ARG A 52 -25.98 -6.59 -17.16
CA ARG A 52 -26.53 -7.10 -15.87
C ARG A 52 -27.10 -5.99 -14.99
N HIS A 53 -26.57 -4.77 -15.12
CA HIS A 53 -26.87 -3.62 -14.26
C HIS A 53 -27.63 -2.47 -14.96
N GLY A 54 -28.20 -2.72 -16.13
CA GLY A 54 -29.27 -1.89 -16.70
C GLY A 54 -29.11 -1.46 -18.17
N GLY A 55 -28.02 -1.81 -18.85
CA GLY A 55 -27.88 -1.60 -20.29
C GLY A 55 -26.46 -1.27 -20.78
N PRO A 56 -26.19 -1.43 -22.08
CA PRO A 56 -24.86 -1.29 -22.67
C PRO A 56 -24.25 0.13 -22.50
N GLN A 57 -25.08 1.16 -22.35
CA GLN A 57 -24.64 2.54 -22.12
C GLN A 57 -23.89 2.74 -20.79
N TYR A 58 -23.98 1.78 -19.85
CA TYR A 58 -23.25 1.81 -18.59
C TYR A 58 -21.85 1.16 -18.68
N CYS A 59 -21.48 0.61 -19.84
CA CYS A 59 -20.10 0.23 -20.16
C CYS A 59 -19.33 1.49 -20.55
N ARG A 60 -18.85 2.23 -19.54
CA ARG A 60 -18.25 3.55 -19.68
C ARG A 60 -17.29 3.85 -18.54
N SER A 61 -16.41 4.83 -18.76
CA SER A 61 -15.57 5.39 -17.71
C SER A 61 -16.35 6.35 -16.80
N ASP A 62 -15.82 6.56 -15.59
CA ASP A 62 -16.29 7.57 -14.64
C ASP A 62 -15.07 8.15 -13.89
N PRO A 63 -14.98 9.48 -13.72
CA PRO A 63 -13.82 10.10 -13.07
C PRO A 63 -13.54 9.65 -11.64
N ASP A 64 -14.57 9.25 -10.87
CA ASP A 64 -14.41 8.74 -9.51
C ASP A 64 -13.92 7.29 -9.54
N VAL A 65 -14.42 6.45 -10.46
CA VAL A 65 -13.90 5.10 -10.69
C VAL A 65 -12.42 5.13 -11.07
N GLU A 66 -12.03 5.97 -12.03
CA GLU A 66 -10.64 6.12 -12.43
C GLU A 66 -9.77 6.64 -11.29
N ARG A 67 -10.30 7.48 -10.42
CA ARG A 67 -9.59 7.96 -9.21
C ARG A 67 -9.31 6.82 -8.25
N CYS A 68 -10.29 5.96 -8.00
CA CYS A 68 -10.09 4.75 -7.20
C CYS A 68 -9.02 3.84 -7.82
N LEU A 69 -9.05 3.64 -9.14
CA LEU A 69 -8.04 2.86 -9.86
C LEU A 69 -6.64 3.47 -9.76
N ARG A 70 -6.49 4.80 -9.88
CA ARG A 70 -5.20 5.47 -9.70
C ARG A 70 -4.68 5.39 -8.27
N ALA A 71 -5.55 5.48 -7.26
CA ALA A 71 -5.19 5.28 -5.86
C ALA A 71 -4.68 3.84 -5.64
N HIS A 72 -5.42 2.85 -6.13
CA HIS A 72 -5.04 1.43 -6.02
C HIS A 72 -3.75 1.14 -6.79
N ARG A 73 -3.56 1.69 -7.99
CA ARG A 73 -2.32 1.53 -8.75
C ARG A 73 -1.12 2.12 -8.02
N ASN A 74 -1.27 3.30 -7.43
CA ASN A 74 -0.19 3.89 -6.65
C ASN A 74 0.13 3.08 -5.38
N ASP A 75 -0.87 2.43 -4.78
CA ASP A 75 -0.64 1.45 -3.72
C ASP A 75 0.19 0.26 -4.22
N MET A 76 -0.11 -0.30 -5.40
CA MET A 76 0.70 -1.37 -5.99
C MET A 76 2.15 -0.91 -6.23
N GLU A 77 2.33 0.30 -6.78
CA GLU A 77 3.64 0.89 -7.08
C GLU A 77 4.51 1.15 -5.82
N THR A 78 3.93 1.17 -4.62
CA THR A 78 4.65 1.58 -3.39
C THR A 78 4.61 0.53 -2.28
N ILE A 79 3.44 -0.05 -2.01
CA ILE A 79 3.25 -1.07 -0.98
C ILE A 79 3.96 -2.37 -1.40
N TYR A 80 3.89 -2.80 -2.66
CA TYR A 80 4.56 -4.04 -3.07
C TYR A 80 6.09 -3.98 -2.90
N PRO A 81 6.79 -2.91 -3.32
CA PRO A 81 8.19 -2.73 -2.97
C PRO A 81 8.43 -2.71 -1.45
N PHE A 82 7.58 -2.05 -0.67
CA PHE A 82 7.70 -2.05 0.80
C PHE A 82 7.55 -3.45 1.40
N LEU A 83 6.65 -4.30 0.89
CA LEU A 83 6.50 -5.68 1.35
C LEU A 83 7.81 -6.46 1.18
N PHE A 84 8.51 -6.26 0.06
CA PHE A 84 9.81 -6.88 -0.18
C PHE A 84 10.90 -6.26 0.70
N LEU A 85 11.09 -4.93 0.62
CA LEU A 85 12.16 -4.22 1.31
C LEU A 85 12.04 -4.36 2.83
N GLY A 86 10.85 -4.18 3.40
CA GLY A 86 10.63 -4.29 4.83
C GLY A 86 10.83 -5.71 5.37
N PHE A 87 10.50 -6.73 4.56
CA PHE A 87 10.76 -8.11 4.93
C PHE A 87 12.26 -8.38 5.01
N VAL A 88 13.01 -8.08 3.94
CA VAL A 88 14.47 -8.27 3.92
C VAL A 88 15.16 -7.44 5.02
N TYR A 89 14.79 -6.16 5.13
CA TYR A 89 15.32 -5.25 6.15
C TYR A 89 15.12 -5.77 7.57
N SER A 90 14.01 -6.46 7.86
CA SER A 90 13.75 -7.05 9.17
C SER A 90 14.81 -8.09 9.57
N PHE A 91 15.52 -8.71 8.62
CA PHE A 91 16.57 -9.70 8.90
C PHE A 91 18.00 -9.14 8.87
N LEU A 92 18.19 -7.85 8.61
CA LEU A 92 19.52 -7.21 8.64
C LEU A 92 20.01 -6.87 10.06
N GLY A 93 19.31 -7.33 11.09
CA GLY A 93 19.57 -6.98 12.48
C GLY A 93 19.44 -5.47 12.79
N PRO A 94 18.45 -4.73 12.24
CA PRO A 94 18.34 -3.31 12.51
C PRO A 94 17.99 -3.04 13.99
N ASN A 95 18.28 -1.83 14.45
CA ASN A 95 17.77 -1.38 15.74
C ASN A 95 16.23 -1.46 15.75
N PRO A 96 15.59 -2.12 16.73
CA PRO A 96 14.14 -2.36 16.72
C PRO A 96 13.30 -1.08 16.68
N PHE A 97 13.71 -0.04 17.41
CA PHE A 97 13.01 1.25 17.43
C PHE A 97 13.09 1.96 16.08
N VAL A 98 14.27 1.96 15.46
CA VAL A 98 14.48 2.55 14.13
C VAL A 98 13.66 1.80 13.08
N ALA A 99 13.63 0.46 13.13
CA ALA A 99 12.80 -0.34 12.24
C ALA A 99 11.31 -0.03 12.42
N TRP A 100 10.84 0.06 13.66
CA TRP A 100 9.45 0.43 13.96
C TRP A 100 9.09 1.82 13.38
N MET A 101 9.99 2.80 13.49
CA MET A 101 9.81 4.12 12.88
C MET A 101 9.70 4.05 11.34
N HIS A 102 10.54 3.26 10.66
CA HIS A 102 10.45 3.10 9.20
C HIS A 102 9.08 2.55 8.79
N PHE A 103 8.62 1.49 9.46
CA PHE A 103 7.34 0.85 9.16
C PHE A 103 6.14 1.75 9.50
N LEU A 104 6.20 2.48 10.61
CA LEU A 104 5.13 3.38 11.04
C LEU A 104 4.99 4.59 10.12
N VAL A 105 6.09 5.24 9.74
CA VAL A 105 6.08 6.36 8.79
C VAL A 105 5.51 5.91 7.45
N PHE A 106 5.89 4.72 6.97
CA PHE A 106 5.32 4.16 5.75
C PHE A 106 3.82 3.91 5.89
N LEU A 107 3.38 3.22 6.95
CA LEU A 107 1.97 2.92 7.21
C LEU A 107 1.11 4.18 7.24
N LEU A 108 1.48 5.16 8.07
CA LEU A 108 0.73 6.41 8.21
C LEU A 108 0.74 7.22 6.91
N GLY A 109 1.90 7.33 6.26
CA GLY A 109 2.02 8.02 4.97
C GLY A 109 1.09 7.44 3.91
N ARG A 110 1.02 6.10 3.79
CA ARG A 110 0.15 5.42 2.82
C ARG A 110 -1.35 5.49 3.18
N VAL A 111 -1.70 5.44 4.47
CA VAL A 111 -3.09 5.64 4.91
C VAL A 111 -3.55 7.06 4.57
N VAL A 112 -2.78 8.08 4.98
CA VAL A 112 -3.13 9.48 4.69
C VAL A 112 -3.11 9.75 3.18
N HIS A 113 -2.18 9.16 2.43
CA HIS A 113 -2.17 9.25 0.96
C HIS A 113 -3.47 8.74 0.34
N THR A 114 -3.98 7.60 0.79
CA THR A 114 -5.25 7.04 0.31
C THR A 114 -6.43 7.96 0.63
N VAL A 115 -6.49 8.46 1.86
CA VAL A 115 -7.51 9.43 2.29
C VAL A 115 -7.44 10.71 1.45
N ALA A 116 -6.25 11.26 1.23
CA ALA A 116 -6.05 12.44 0.41
C ALA A 116 -6.46 12.23 -1.05
N TYR A 117 -6.21 11.04 -1.59
CA TYR A 117 -6.56 10.69 -2.96
C TYR A 117 -8.07 10.59 -3.14
N LEU A 118 -8.74 9.75 -2.34
CA LEU A 118 -10.16 9.45 -2.47
C LEU A 118 -11.03 10.61 -1.95
N GLY A 119 -10.59 11.29 -0.91
CA GLY A 119 -11.23 12.49 -0.34
C GLY A 119 -11.03 13.76 -1.15
N LYS A 120 -10.31 13.70 -2.28
CA LYS A 120 -10.04 14.85 -3.17
C LYS A 120 -9.46 16.07 -2.43
N LEU A 121 -8.60 15.82 -1.45
CA LEU A 121 -8.00 16.89 -0.64
C LEU A 121 -7.12 17.80 -1.50
N ARG A 122 -7.01 19.07 -1.09
CA ARG A 122 -6.22 20.08 -1.82
C ARG A 122 -4.76 19.67 -1.97
N ALA A 123 -4.15 20.04 -3.09
CA ALA A 123 -2.71 19.95 -3.25
C ALA A 123 -2.00 20.85 -2.22
N PRO A 124 -0.80 20.48 -1.73
CA PRO A 124 0.01 19.33 -2.15
C PRO A 124 -0.10 18.10 -1.23
N ILE A 125 -1.17 17.97 -0.41
CA ILE A 125 -1.27 16.98 0.69
C ILE A 125 -0.94 15.56 0.21
N ARG A 126 -1.58 15.11 -0.88
CA ARG A 126 -1.32 13.78 -1.47
C ARG A 126 0.15 13.63 -1.86
N SER A 127 0.72 14.59 -2.57
CA SER A 127 2.13 14.52 -3.02
C SER A 127 3.10 14.47 -1.84
N VAL A 128 2.87 15.27 -0.78
CA VAL A 128 3.71 15.27 0.42
C VAL A 128 3.63 13.92 1.14
N THR A 129 2.43 13.36 1.32
CA THR A 129 2.26 12.05 1.98
C THR A 129 2.89 10.91 1.20
N TYR A 130 2.88 10.98 -0.14
CA TYR A 130 3.63 10.05 -1.00
C TYR A 130 5.13 10.17 -0.73
N THR A 131 5.71 11.37 -0.81
CA THR A 131 7.14 11.57 -0.61
C THR A 131 7.59 11.13 0.78
N LEU A 132 6.85 11.47 1.84
CA LEU A 132 7.16 11.05 3.21
C LEU A 132 7.17 9.52 3.36
N ALA A 133 6.22 8.82 2.72
CA ALA A 133 6.21 7.36 2.73
C ALA A 133 7.39 6.76 1.95
N GLN A 134 7.90 7.42 0.91
CA GLN A 134 9.03 6.89 0.15
C GLN A 134 10.38 6.98 0.89
N LEU A 135 10.54 7.91 1.84
CA LEU A 135 11.77 8.08 2.61
C LEU A 135 12.24 6.79 3.32
N PRO A 136 11.41 6.09 4.12
CA PRO A 136 11.81 4.83 4.73
C PRO A 136 12.09 3.73 3.70
N CYS A 137 11.38 3.69 2.56
CA CYS A 137 11.67 2.73 1.50
C CYS A 137 13.06 2.94 0.89
N ALA A 138 13.44 4.19 0.59
CA ALA A 138 14.76 4.52 0.08
C ALA A 138 15.86 4.17 1.10
N SER A 139 15.64 4.49 2.37
CA SER A 139 16.54 4.13 3.46
C SER A 139 16.77 2.62 3.58
N MET A 140 15.69 1.81 3.58
CA MET A 140 15.80 0.36 3.63
C MET A 140 16.50 -0.20 2.38
N ALA A 141 16.20 0.33 1.19
CA ALA A 141 16.83 -0.11 -0.06
C ALA A 141 18.34 0.13 -0.06
N LEU A 142 18.80 1.29 0.41
CA LEU A 142 20.24 1.59 0.52
C LEU A 142 20.94 0.68 1.54
N GLN A 143 20.31 0.40 2.67
CA GLN A 143 20.85 -0.52 3.67
C GLN A 143 20.93 -1.95 3.14
N ILE A 144 19.89 -2.44 2.45
CA ILE A 144 19.90 -3.74 1.78
C ILE A 144 21.01 -3.80 0.72
N LEU A 145 21.18 -2.75 -0.07
CA LEU A 145 22.21 -2.70 -1.11
C LEU A 145 23.61 -2.77 -0.50
N TRP A 146 23.87 -1.98 0.55
CA TRP A 146 25.14 -2.01 1.27
C TRP A 146 25.43 -3.40 1.86
N GLU A 147 24.44 -3.99 2.53
CA GLU A 147 24.54 -5.31 3.13
C GLU A 147 24.75 -6.41 2.08
N ALA A 148 24.07 -6.36 0.94
CA ALA A 148 24.30 -7.31 -0.14
C ALA A 148 25.69 -7.15 -0.76
N ALA A 149 26.12 -5.91 -1.04
CA ALA A 149 27.40 -5.63 -1.69
C ALA A 149 28.61 -6.05 -0.84
N ARG A 150 28.55 -5.91 0.50
CA ARG A 150 29.66 -6.29 1.38
C ARG A 150 29.85 -7.81 1.58
N HIS A 151 28.92 -8.63 1.09
CA HIS A 151 28.99 -10.09 1.14
C HIS A 151 29.25 -10.73 -0.24
N LEU A 152 29.46 -9.92 -1.28
CA LEU A 152 30.00 -10.34 -2.57
C LEU A 152 31.53 -10.25 -2.56
#